data_AF-A0A5E4HGV8-F1
#
_entry.id   AF-A0A5E4HGV8-F1
#
_cell.length_a   1.000
_cell.length_b   1.000
_cell.length_c   1.000
_cell.angle_alpha   90.00
_cell.angle_beta   90.00
_cell.angle_gamma   90.00
#
_symmetry.space_group_name_H-M   'P 1'
#
loop_
_entity.id
_entity.type
_entity.pdbx_description
1 polymer ?
#
loop_
_entity_poly.entity_id
_entity_poly.type
_entity_poly.pdbx_seq_one_letter_code
_entity_poly.pdbx_strand_id
1 'polypeptide(L)'
;MKRIIILLTIAALTISAAALRNPAAVYCSALGHNYTVEQTEDGYVGYCEVSGQNIDAWNFLQGKEAQNESYCAKNYLRQKVTNDSSKCLRLMTDTCLVCIKDGQEVEVTEAMGLSFLETTCGDKHCGFPENSQTCPADCPSGGLDNLCDGVKDGICDKDCVTQNNTQSDPDCAQTTSSSAIIAGGIFGSFIALAIIALIIVVLIIFVAFKMMRKRKK
;
A
#
# COMPACT_ATOMS: atom_id res chain seq x y z
N MET A 1 -24.27 -5.33 32.71
CA MET A 1 -24.69 -5.94 31.43
C MET A 1 -24.65 -4.97 30.23
N LYS A 2 -25.10 -3.71 30.33
CA LYS A 2 -25.03 -2.72 29.22
C LYS A 2 -23.61 -2.27 28.79
N ARG A 3 -22.59 -2.37 29.67
CA ARG A 3 -21.21 -1.94 29.36
C ARG A 3 -20.38 -2.99 28.59
N ILE A 4 -20.80 -4.25 28.58
CA ILE A 4 -20.11 -5.35 27.87
C ILE A 4 -20.50 -5.36 26.38
N ILE A 5 -21.69 -4.86 26.04
CA ILE A 5 -22.20 -4.83 24.65
C ILE A 5 -21.45 -3.79 23.80
N ILE A 6 -20.95 -2.69 24.39
CA ILE A 6 -20.26 -1.61 23.66
C ILE A 6 -18.82 -1.99 23.26
N LEU A 7 -18.17 -2.89 24.00
CA LEU A 7 -16.81 -3.36 23.68
C LEU A 7 -16.79 -4.48 22.62
N LEU A 8 -17.89 -5.21 22.46
CA LEU A 8 -18.03 -6.26 21.43
C LEU A 8 -18.33 -5.70 20.02
N THR A 9 -18.76 -4.45 19.90
CA THR A 9 -19.08 -3.82 18.60
C THR A 9 -17.88 -3.13 17.92
N ILE A 10 -16.80 -2.84 18.66
CA ILE A 10 -15.62 -2.13 18.11
C ILE A 10 -14.59 -3.09 17.50
N ALA A 11 -14.63 -4.38 17.87
CA ALA A 11 -13.68 -5.39 17.38
C ALA A 11 -14.00 -5.98 15.99
N ALA A 12 -15.10 -5.56 15.33
CA ALA A 12 -15.58 -6.15 14.08
C ALA A 12 -15.32 -5.32 12.80
N LEU A 13 -14.47 -4.28 12.87
CA LEU A 13 -14.31 -3.29 11.78
C LEU A 13 -12.87 -3.14 11.26
N THR A 14 -12.03 -4.16 11.35
CA THR A 14 -10.79 -4.19 10.56
C THR A 14 -11.09 -4.74 9.17
N ILE A 15 -11.84 -3.98 8.37
CA ILE A 15 -11.91 -4.23 6.93
C ILE A 15 -10.55 -3.80 6.39
N SER A 16 -9.72 -4.76 5.97
CA SER A 16 -8.48 -4.47 5.25
C SER A 16 -8.84 -3.60 4.05
N ALA A 17 -8.38 -2.35 4.03
CA ALA A 17 -8.60 -1.44 2.91
C ALA A 17 -7.79 -1.96 1.73
N ALA A 18 -8.49 -2.61 0.78
CA ALA A 18 -7.92 -2.92 -0.52
C ALA A 18 -7.61 -1.60 -1.24
N ALA A 19 -6.34 -1.39 -1.61
CA ALA A 19 -5.97 -0.27 -2.44
C ALA A 19 -6.39 -0.57 -3.88
N LEU A 20 -7.36 0.18 -4.39
CA LEU A 20 -7.76 0.17 -5.80
C LEU A 20 -7.08 1.34 -6.50
N ARG A 21 -6.68 1.14 -7.76
CA ARG A 21 -6.25 2.25 -8.61
C ARG A 21 -7.42 3.23 -8.74
N ASN A 22 -7.10 4.53 -8.68
CA ASN A 22 -8.11 5.58 -8.84
C ASN A 22 -8.78 5.46 -10.23
N PRO A 23 -10.10 5.21 -10.31
CA PRO A 23 -10.80 5.00 -11.58
C PRO A 23 -10.67 6.18 -12.55
N ALA A 24 -10.73 7.42 -12.03
CA ALA A 24 -10.61 8.62 -12.83
C ALA A 24 -9.20 8.79 -13.43
N ALA A 25 -8.16 8.45 -12.65
CA ALA A 25 -6.78 8.44 -13.14
C ALA A 25 -6.58 7.37 -14.22
N VAL A 26 -7.05 6.14 -13.98
CA VAL A 26 -6.96 5.04 -14.95
C VAL A 26 -7.67 5.39 -16.25
N TYR A 27 -8.89 5.94 -16.17
CA TYR A 27 -9.66 6.36 -17.34
C TYR A 27 -8.95 7.48 -18.12
N CYS A 28 -8.46 8.50 -17.41
CA CYS A 28 -7.70 9.60 -18.02
C CYS A 28 -6.47 9.09 -18.80
N SER A 29 -5.62 8.31 -18.12
CA SER A 29 -4.39 7.78 -18.73
C SER A 29 -4.67 6.80 -19.86
N ALA A 30 -5.71 5.98 -19.76
CA ALA A 30 -6.04 5.01 -20.80
C ALA A 30 -6.59 5.67 -22.08
N LEU A 31 -7.09 6.91 -21.99
CA LEU A 31 -7.42 7.74 -23.15
C LEU A 31 -6.22 8.53 -23.72
N GLY A 32 -5.04 8.34 -23.15
CA GLY A 32 -3.79 8.99 -23.56
C GLY A 32 -3.59 10.39 -22.99
N HIS A 33 -4.39 10.79 -22.00
CA HIS A 33 -4.27 12.09 -21.35
C HIS A 33 -3.30 12.03 -20.16
N ASN A 34 -2.74 13.19 -19.81
CA ASN A 34 -1.90 13.34 -18.63
C ASN A 34 -2.77 13.50 -17.38
N TYR A 35 -2.43 12.78 -16.31
CA TYR A 35 -3.13 12.88 -15.02
C TYR A 35 -2.20 13.52 -13.98
N THR A 36 -2.70 14.54 -13.29
CA THR A 36 -1.97 15.23 -12.21
C THR A 36 -2.82 15.29 -10.94
N VAL A 37 -2.15 15.49 -9.80
CA VAL A 37 -2.81 15.72 -8.52
C VAL A 37 -2.31 17.05 -7.97
N GLU A 38 -3.24 17.91 -7.57
CA GLU A 38 -2.94 19.21 -7.00
C GLU A 38 -3.59 19.35 -5.62
N GLN A 39 -2.94 20.09 -4.73
CA GLN A 39 -3.50 20.42 -3.42
C GLN A 39 -4.37 21.67 -3.55
N THR A 40 -5.63 21.56 -3.16
CA THR A 40 -6.63 22.64 -3.14
C THR A 40 -7.09 22.90 -1.70
N GLU A 41 -7.96 23.89 -1.51
CA GLU A 41 -8.59 24.17 -0.21
C GLU A 41 -9.45 22.99 0.27
N ASP A 42 -9.99 22.19 -0.65
CA ASP A 42 -10.86 21.03 -0.39
C ASP A 42 -10.08 19.70 -0.26
N GLY A 43 -8.75 19.74 -0.41
CA GLY A 43 -7.88 18.57 -0.32
C GLY A 43 -7.11 18.29 -1.61
N TYR A 44 -6.74 17.03 -1.84
CA TYR A 44 -6.06 16.65 -3.07
C TYR A 44 -7.07 16.34 -4.17
N VAL A 45 -7.00 17.07 -5.28
CA VAL A 45 -7.87 16.91 -6.44
C VAL A 45 -7.07 16.35 -7.61
N GLY A 46 -7.64 15.37 -8.30
CA GLY A 46 -7.06 14.79 -9.51
C GLY A 46 -7.57 15.49 -10.76
N TYR A 47 -6.66 15.90 -11.64
CA TYR A 47 -6.96 16.56 -12.90
C TYR A 47 -6.55 15.68 -14.08
N CYS A 48 -7.35 15.74 -15.14
CA CYS A 48 -7.05 15.15 -16.44
C CYS A 48 -6.81 16.26 -17.46
N GLU A 49 -5.68 16.21 -18.17
CA GLU A 49 -5.37 17.18 -19.22
C GLU A 49 -6.03 16.79 -20.54
N VAL A 50 -7.19 17.39 -20.81
CA VAL A 50 -7.99 17.14 -22.01
C VAL A 50 -7.91 18.35 -22.92
N SER A 51 -7.34 18.18 -24.12
CA SER A 51 -7.18 19.23 -25.12
C SER A 51 -6.50 20.50 -24.58
N GLY A 52 -5.50 20.32 -23.72
CA GLY A 52 -4.72 21.40 -23.08
C GLY A 52 -5.42 22.08 -21.90
N GLN A 53 -6.56 21.57 -21.45
CA GLN A 53 -7.28 22.04 -20.26
C GLN A 53 -7.21 20.99 -19.14
N ASN A 54 -6.89 21.43 -17.92
CA ASN A 54 -7.00 20.60 -16.73
C ASN A 54 -8.45 20.60 -16.26
N ILE A 55 -9.13 19.48 -16.47
CA ILE A 55 -10.50 19.26 -15.98
C ILE A 55 -10.47 18.30 -14.80
N ASP A 56 -11.43 18.41 -13.89
CA ASP A 56 -11.56 17.45 -12.78
C ASP A 56 -11.73 16.03 -13.37
N ALA A 57 -10.83 15.13 -12.97
CA ALA A 57 -10.76 13.81 -13.58
C ALA A 57 -12.03 12.97 -13.31
N TRP A 58 -12.67 13.16 -12.15
CA TRP A 58 -13.93 12.50 -11.83
C TRP A 58 -15.11 13.09 -12.60
N ASN A 59 -15.13 14.40 -12.85
CA ASN A 59 -16.11 15.02 -13.74
C ASN A 59 -15.97 14.52 -15.18
N PHE A 60 -14.74 14.36 -15.67
CA PHE A 60 -14.50 13.77 -16.98
C PHE A 60 -14.98 12.32 -17.08
N LEU A 61 -14.59 11.48 -16.10
CA LEU A 61 -15.01 10.08 -16.03
C LEU A 61 -16.54 9.93 -15.97
N GLN A 62 -17.22 10.75 -15.18
CA GLN A 62 -18.69 10.74 -15.07
C GLN A 62 -19.39 11.39 -16.26
N GLY A 63 -18.65 11.91 -17.25
CA GLY A 63 -19.21 12.59 -18.41
C GLY A 63 -19.89 13.92 -18.09
N LYS A 64 -19.54 14.56 -16.98
CA LYS A 64 -20.01 15.91 -16.62
C LYS A 64 -19.29 16.99 -17.44
N GLU A 65 -18.05 16.71 -17.84
CA GLU A 65 -17.20 17.60 -18.64
C GLU A 65 -16.56 16.84 -19.81
N ALA A 66 -16.17 17.57 -20.86
CA ALA A 66 -15.48 17.06 -22.05
C ALA A 66 -16.09 15.79 -22.67
N GLN A 67 -17.43 15.70 -22.74
CA GLN A 67 -18.14 14.54 -23.28
C GLN A 67 -17.74 14.18 -24.72
N ASN A 68 -17.30 15.16 -25.52
CA ASN A 68 -16.80 14.96 -26.88
C ASN A 68 -15.44 14.24 -26.95
N GLU A 69 -14.69 14.23 -25.84
CA GLU A 69 -13.39 13.57 -25.71
C GLU A 69 -13.49 12.23 -24.94
N SER A 70 -14.69 11.85 -24.52
CA SER A 70 -14.94 10.59 -23.81
C SER A 70 -14.62 9.38 -24.70
N TYR A 71 -14.39 8.23 -24.07
CA TYR A 71 -14.23 6.96 -24.79
C TYR A 71 -15.42 6.69 -25.74
N CYS A 72 -16.65 6.92 -25.28
CA CYS A 72 -17.83 6.69 -26.12
C CYS A 72 -17.79 7.57 -27.38
N ALA A 73 -17.48 8.87 -27.22
CA ALA A 73 -17.43 9.81 -28.35
C ALA A 73 -16.30 9.48 -29.33
N LYS A 74 -15.10 9.19 -28.83
CA LYS A 74 -13.94 8.78 -29.64
C LYS A 74 -14.16 7.49 -30.42
N ASN A 75 -15.08 6.64 -29.96
CA ASN A 75 -15.46 5.39 -30.61
C ASN A 75 -16.80 5.48 -31.35
N TYR A 76 -17.31 6.69 -31.61
CA TYR A 76 -18.57 6.93 -32.35
C TYR A 76 -19.80 6.24 -31.74
N LEU A 77 -19.77 5.98 -30.43
CA LEU A 77 -20.89 5.42 -29.69
C LEU A 77 -21.79 6.54 -29.18
N ARG A 78 -23.11 6.29 -29.19
CA ARG A 78 -24.03 7.15 -28.43
C ARG A 78 -23.70 7.02 -26.95
N GLN A 79 -23.89 8.11 -26.22
CA GLN A 79 -23.59 8.18 -24.80
C GLN A 79 -24.66 8.94 -24.05
N LYS A 80 -24.74 8.70 -22.74
CA LYS A 80 -25.67 9.38 -21.83
C LYS A 80 -25.09 9.37 -20.42
N VAL A 81 -25.30 10.46 -19.67
CA VAL A 81 -25.07 10.48 -18.23
C VAL A 81 -26.34 9.97 -17.54
N THR A 82 -26.20 9.00 -16.64
CA THR A 82 -27.32 8.38 -15.93
C THR A 82 -27.13 8.44 -14.41
N ASN A 83 -28.24 8.46 -13.67
CA ASN A 83 -28.28 8.45 -12.21
C ASN A 83 -28.77 7.08 -11.67
N ASP A 84 -28.73 6.06 -12.52
CA ASP A 84 -29.10 4.69 -12.17
C ASP A 84 -27.96 4.04 -11.39
N SER A 85 -28.05 4.06 -10.06
CA SER A 85 -26.99 3.55 -9.19
C SER A 85 -26.61 2.11 -9.52
N SER A 86 -27.55 1.27 -10.03
CA SER A 86 -27.25 -0.11 -10.40
C SER A 86 -26.25 -0.23 -11.56
N LYS A 87 -26.26 0.76 -12.47
CA LYS A 87 -25.30 0.86 -13.58
C LYS A 87 -23.98 1.49 -13.15
N CYS A 88 -24.02 2.37 -12.15
CA CYS A 88 -22.85 3.11 -11.67
C CYS A 88 -22.10 2.41 -10.52
N LEU A 89 -22.56 1.22 -10.08
CA LEU A 89 -21.95 0.44 -8.99
C LEU A 89 -20.45 0.23 -9.16
N ARG A 90 -19.96 0.06 -10.40
CA ARG A 90 -18.54 -0.14 -10.70
C ARG A 90 -17.66 1.02 -10.22
N LEU A 91 -18.19 2.25 -10.27
CA LEU A 91 -17.50 3.46 -9.80
C LEU A 91 -17.88 3.81 -8.36
N MET A 92 -18.84 3.09 -7.77
CA MET A 92 -19.42 3.41 -6.46
C MET A 92 -19.99 4.84 -6.39
N THR A 93 -20.48 5.36 -7.51
CA THR A 93 -21.13 6.67 -7.63
C THR A 93 -22.62 6.54 -7.88
N ASP A 94 -23.36 7.61 -7.64
CA ASP A 94 -24.78 7.74 -7.98
C ASP A 94 -24.98 8.08 -9.47
N THR A 95 -23.99 8.74 -10.07
CA THR A 95 -24.01 9.20 -11.46
C THR A 95 -22.80 8.69 -12.22
N CYS A 96 -22.98 8.28 -13.48
CA CYS A 96 -21.90 7.83 -14.35
C CYS A 96 -22.23 8.03 -15.84
N LEU A 97 -21.20 8.03 -16.67
CA LEU A 97 -21.33 8.02 -18.12
C LEU A 97 -21.52 6.58 -18.61
N VAL A 98 -22.52 6.36 -19.46
CA VAL A 98 -22.74 5.08 -20.15
C VAL A 98 -22.59 5.24 -21.66
N CYS A 99 -21.92 4.29 -22.30
CA CYS A 99 -21.96 4.11 -23.74
C CYS A 99 -23.17 3.23 -24.11
N ILE A 100 -23.80 3.49 -25.25
CA ILE A 100 -24.88 2.68 -25.78
C ILE A 100 -24.31 1.69 -26.80
N LYS A 101 -24.12 0.43 -26.40
CA LYS A 101 -23.64 -0.67 -27.25
C LYS A 101 -24.77 -1.64 -27.52
N ASP A 102 -25.10 -1.87 -28.79
CA ASP A 102 -26.17 -2.79 -29.19
C ASP A 102 -27.52 -2.55 -28.47
N GLY A 103 -27.82 -1.28 -28.18
CA GLY A 103 -29.03 -0.87 -27.46
C GLY A 103 -28.94 -0.97 -25.93
N GLN A 104 -27.85 -1.47 -25.38
CA GLN A 104 -27.61 -1.57 -23.94
C GLN A 104 -26.78 -0.39 -23.42
N GLU A 105 -27.16 0.13 -22.26
CA GLU A 105 -26.35 1.11 -21.51
C GLU A 105 -25.25 0.36 -20.75
N VAL A 106 -23.99 0.57 -21.12
CA VAL A 106 -22.80 -0.02 -20.48
C VAL A 106 -21.97 1.12 -19.90
N GLU A 107 -21.58 1.03 -18.62
CA GLU A 107 -20.74 2.02 -17.95
C GLU A 107 -19.43 2.23 -18.72
N VAL A 108 -18.93 3.48 -18.81
CA VAL A 108 -17.87 3.84 -19.74
C VAL A 108 -16.55 3.08 -19.50
N THR A 109 -16.17 2.82 -18.25
CA THR A 109 -14.93 2.07 -17.94
C THR A 109 -15.09 0.57 -18.21
N GLU A 110 -16.29 0.02 -18.02
CA GLU A 110 -16.63 -1.33 -18.45
C GLU A 110 -16.63 -1.45 -19.98
N ALA A 111 -17.22 -0.47 -20.67
CA ALA A 111 -17.25 -0.40 -22.12
C ALA A 111 -15.83 -0.32 -22.74
N MET A 112 -14.87 0.19 -21.97
CA MET A 112 -13.46 0.28 -22.33
C MET A 112 -12.62 -0.91 -21.85
N GLY A 113 -13.19 -1.79 -21.00
CA GLY A 113 -12.48 -2.95 -20.46
C GLY A 113 -11.39 -2.59 -19.45
N LEU A 114 -11.54 -1.48 -18.72
CA LEU A 114 -10.54 -1.03 -17.76
C LEU A 114 -10.55 -1.86 -16.47
N SER A 115 -9.37 -2.09 -15.90
CA SER A 115 -9.20 -2.71 -14.58
C SER A 115 -8.65 -1.70 -13.58
N PHE A 116 -9.14 -1.76 -12.34
CA PHE A 116 -8.67 -0.94 -11.22
C PHE A 116 -7.84 -1.75 -10.21
N LEU A 117 -7.52 -3.01 -10.54
CA LEU A 117 -6.60 -3.83 -9.76
C LEU A 117 -5.18 -3.24 -9.84
N GLU A 118 -4.42 -3.34 -8.75
CA GLU A 118 -3.06 -2.82 -8.72
C GLU A 118 -2.08 -3.69 -9.50
N THR A 119 -2.30 -5.01 -9.51
CA THR A 119 -1.44 -6.04 -10.13
C THR A 119 -2.25 -7.07 -10.90
N THR A 120 -1.62 -7.77 -11.83
CA THR A 120 -2.20 -8.86 -12.62
C THR A 120 -1.23 -10.01 -12.84
N CYS A 121 -1.72 -11.24 -12.66
CA CYS A 121 -0.86 -12.40 -12.59
C CYS A 121 -0.02 -12.58 -13.87
N GLY A 122 1.28 -12.75 -13.69
CA GLY A 122 2.31 -12.77 -14.72
C GLY A 122 2.99 -11.41 -14.97
N ASP A 123 2.72 -10.36 -14.19
CA ASP A 123 3.36 -9.05 -14.30
C ASP A 123 4.68 -8.95 -13.50
N LYS A 124 5.05 -10.03 -12.79
CA LYS A 124 6.24 -10.17 -11.93
C LYS A 124 6.21 -9.29 -10.68
N HIS A 125 5.05 -8.75 -10.32
CA HIS A 125 4.85 -7.96 -9.12
C HIS A 125 3.74 -8.56 -8.28
N CYS A 126 4.10 -9.21 -7.18
CA CYS A 126 3.12 -9.64 -6.19
C CYS A 126 2.47 -8.43 -5.50
N GLY A 127 1.19 -8.19 -5.76
CA GLY A 127 0.39 -7.11 -5.15
C GLY A 127 -1.08 -7.47 -5.05
N PHE A 128 -1.94 -6.55 -4.61
CA PHE A 128 -3.36 -6.86 -4.47
C PHE A 128 -4.05 -7.03 -5.85
N PRO A 129 -4.89 -8.07 -6.06
CA PRO A 129 -5.43 -9.04 -5.11
C PRO A 129 -4.72 -10.42 -5.12
N GLU A 130 -3.48 -10.47 -5.58
CA GLU A 130 -2.71 -11.70 -5.75
C GLU A 130 -2.15 -12.23 -4.43
N ASN A 131 -2.00 -13.55 -4.39
CA ASN A 131 -1.28 -14.28 -3.35
C ASN A 131 -0.77 -15.61 -3.90
N SER A 132 -0.04 -16.35 -3.09
CA SER A 132 0.59 -17.62 -3.44
C SER A 132 -0.37 -18.71 -3.92
N GLN A 133 -1.67 -18.61 -3.61
CA GLN A 133 -2.69 -19.51 -4.16
C GLN A 133 -3.30 -18.99 -5.47
N THR A 134 -3.57 -17.70 -5.58
CA THR A 134 -4.25 -17.12 -6.75
C THR A 134 -3.29 -16.77 -7.89
N CYS A 135 -2.04 -16.47 -7.58
CA CYS A 135 -0.95 -16.25 -8.55
C CYS A 135 0.42 -16.74 -8.02
N PRO A 136 0.69 -18.05 -8.02
CA PRO A 136 2.00 -18.60 -7.64
C PRO A 136 3.16 -18.14 -8.55
N ALA A 137 2.85 -17.62 -9.74
CA ALA A 137 3.86 -17.16 -10.70
C ALA A 137 4.58 -15.89 -10.22
N ASP A 138 3.85 -14.97 -9.59
CA ASP A 138 4.38 -13.69 -9.10
C ASP A 138 4.50 -13.64 -7.58
N CYS A 139 3.66 -14.40 -6.86
CA CYS A 139 3.68 -14.56 -5.41
C CYS A 139 4.16 -15.99 -5.03
N PRO A 140 5.47 -16.25 -4.92
CA PRO A 140 5.97 -17.55 -4.50
C PRO A 140 5.73 -17.82 -3.00
N SER A 141 5.73 -19.09 -2.59
CA SER A 141 5.72 -19.50 -1.17
C SER A 141 6.76 -18.75 -0.35
N GLY A 142 6.42 -18.46 0.91
CA GLY A 142 7.30 -17.69 1.79
C GLY A 142 7.20 -16.16 1.66
N GLY A 143 6.35 -15.69 0.75
CA GLY A 143 6.12 -14.27 0.44
C GLY A 143 5.48 -13.48 1.58
N LEU A 144 5.26 -12.18 1.33
CA LEU A 144 4.35 -11.37 2.14
C LEU A 144 3.22 -10.94 1.21
N ASP A 145 2.17 -11.75 1.14
CA ASP A 145 1.04 -11.62 0.22
C ASP A 145 -0.32 -11.71 0.95
N ASN A 146 -0.29 -11.58 2.28
CA ASN A 146 -1.43 -11.67 3.19
C ASN A 146 -2.07 -13.06 3.26
N LEU A 147 -1.35 -14.11 2.84
CA LEU A 147 -1.82 -15.49 2.90
C LEU A 147 -0.75 -16.39 3.53
N CYS A 148 -1.08 -16.97 4.68
CA CYS A 148 -0.28 -18.04 5.26
C CYS A 148 -0.53 -19.36 4.50
N ASP A 149 0.41 -19.80 3.68
CA ASP A 149 0.28 -20.99 2.81
C ASP A 149 0.40 -22.32 3.57
N GLY A 150 1.16 -22.34 4.67
CA GLY A 150 1.42 -23.52 5.49
C GLY A 150 2.13 -24.67 4.77
N VAL A 151 2.84 -24.37 3.67
CA VAL A 151 3.52 -25.36 2.84
C VAL A 151 4.86 -25.73 3.49
N LYS A 152 5.12 -27.03 3.64
CA LYS A 152 6.42 -27.51 4.12
C LYS A 152 7.42 -27.63 2.97
N ASP A 153 8.07 -26.54 2.61
CA ASP A 153 9.05 -26.46 1.51
C ASP A 153 10.46 -26.01 1.95
N GLY A 154 10.64 -25.74 3.25
CA GLY A 154 11.88 -25.22 3.82
C GLY A 154 11.98 -23.68 3.79
N ILE A 155 10.94 -22.98 3.37
CA ILE A 155 10.84 -21.52 3.36
C ILE A 155 9.77 -21.12 4.38
N CYS A 156 10.12 -20.27 5.34
CA CYS A 156 9.13 -19.72 6.26
C CYS A 156 8.33 -18.58 5.60
N ASP A 157 7.01 -18.76 5.59
CA ASP A 157 6.00 -17.78 5.23
C ASP A 157 5.87 -16.67 6.28
N LYS A 158 6.07 -15.43 5.82
CA LYS A 158 6.09 -14.24 6.67
C LYS A 158 4.70 -13.87 7.18
N ASP A 159 3.65 -14.23 6.46
CA ASP A 159 2.25 -14.01 6.86
C ASP A 159 1.82 -14.97 7.98
N CYS A 160 2.48 -16.12 8.11
CA CYS A 160 2.27 -17.04 9.24
C CYS A 160 2.90 -16.55 10.57
N VAL A 161 3.83 -15.59 10.51
CA VAL A 161 4.53 -15.06 11.71
C VAL A 161 4.01 -13.70 12.17
N THR A 162 3.41 -12.92 11.26
CA THR A 162 3.11 -11.49 11.48
C THR A 162 1.64 -11.17 11.75
N GLN A 163 0.77 -12.17 11.82
CA GLN A 163 -0.65 -12.00 12.11
C GLN A 163 -1.03 -12.96 13.23
N ASN A 164 -2.08 -12.66 14.01
CA ASN A 164 -2.72 -13.61 14.94
C ASN A 164 -3.37 -14.79 14.16
N ASN A 165 -2.60 -15.46 13.31
CA ASN A 165 -3.05 -16.53 12.46
C ASN A 165 -3.13 -17.81 13.29
N THR A 166 -4.30 -18.44 13.25
CA THR A 166 -4.52 -19.80 13.76
C THR A 166 -3.73 -20.84 12.96
N GLN A 167 -3.20 -20.43 11.80
CA GLN A 167 -2.47 -21.27 10.86
C GLN A 167 -0.98 -21.02 11.01
N SER A 168 -0.22 -22.10 11.12
CA SER A 168 1.22 -22.10 11.31
C SER A 168 1.89 -22.76 10.13
N ASP A 169 2.94 -22.14 9.62
CA ASP A 169 3.88 -22.77 8.69
C ASP A 169 4.89 -23.64 9.48
N PRO A 170 5.03 -24.94 9.15
CA PRO A 170 6.01 -25.85 9.76
C PRO A 170 7.47 -25.39 9.72
N ASP A 171 7.84 -24.54 8.75
CA ASP A 171 9.22 -24.11 8.50
C ASP A 171 9.61 -22.86 9.31
N CYS A 172 8.64 -22.09 9.82
CA CYS A 172 8.89 -20.90 10.64
C CYS A 172 9.45 -21.19 12.05
N ALA A 173 9.31 -22.41 12.57
CA ALA A 173 9.91 -22.81 13.83
C ALA A 173 11.36 -23.33 13.69
N GLN A 174 11.85 -23.52 12.45
CA GLN A 174 13.07 -24.28 12.17
C GLN A 174 14.33 -23.40 11.98
N THR A 175 14.21 -22.06 11.95
CA THR A 175 15.36 -21.14 11.79
C THR A 175 16.14 -20.91 13.09
N THR A 176 16.51 -21.99 13.79
CA THR A 176 17.54 -21.97 14.86
C THR A 176 18.57 -23.07 14.65
N SER A 177 19.07 -23.25 13.43
CA SER A 177 20.32 -23.98 13.25
C SER A 177 21.07 -23.51 12.01
N SER A 178 22.32 -23.07 12.22
CA SER A 178 23.33 -22.72 11.20
C SER A 178 23.41 -21.26 10.76
N SER A 179 23.81 -20.36 11.69
CA SER A 179 24.69 -19.20 11.37
C SER A 179 25.08 -18.32 12.58
N ALA A 180 24.69 -18.62 13.82
CA ALA A 180 25.05 -17.85 15.02
C ALA A 180 26.41 -18.21 15.65
N ILE A 181 27.45 -18.43 14.84
CA ILE A 181 28.84 -18.43 15.27
C ILE A 181 29.52 -17.56 14.20
N ILE A 182 29.73 -16.25 14.34
CA ILE A 182 30.73 -15.55 15.17
C ILE A 182 30.37 -14.05 15.08
N ALA A 183 29.67 -13.45 16.05
CA ALA A 183 29.50 -11.98 16.08
C ALA A 183 29.56 -11.35 17.49
N GLY A 184 29.54 -12.15 18.56
CA GLY A 184 29.52 -11.65 19.94
C GLY A 184 30.90 -11.38 20.58
N GLY A 185 32.01 -11.71 19.91
CA GLY A 185 33.33 -11.74 20.57
C GLY A 185 34.13 -10.44 20.56
N ILE A 186 33.85 -9.49 19.66
CA ILE A 186 34.80 -8.40 19.37
C ILE A 186 34.30 -7.01 19.77
N PHE A 187 32.98 -6.78 19.80
CA PHE A 187 32.41 -5.47 20.13
C PHE A 187 32.44 -5.13 21.63
N GLY A 188 32.44 -6.12 22.52
CA GLY A 188 32.51 -5.90 23.97
C GLY A 188 33.85 -5.34 24.46
N SER A 189 34.95 -5.65 23.77
CA SER A 189 36.30 -5.25 24.21
C SER A 189 36.63 -3.79 23.95
N PHE A 190 36.08 -3.17 22.89
CA PHE A 190 36.37 -1.75 22.59
C PHE A 190 35.66 -0.78 23.55
N ILE A 191 34.44 -1.13 23.99
CA ILE A 191 33.69 -0.32 24.96
C ILE A 191 34.39 -0.33 26.34
N ALA A 192 34.88 -1.49 26.77
CA ALA A 192 35.61 -1.60 28.05
C ALA A 192 36.89 -0.75 28.06
N LEU A 193 37.66 -0.74 26.97
CA LEU A 193 38.88 0.07 26.86
C LEU A 193 38.59 1.58 26.85
N ALA A 194 37.52 2.01 26.18
CA ALA A 194 37.10 3.42 26.16
C ALA A 194 36.68 3.91 27.57
N ILE A 195 35.97 3.08 28.34
CA ILE A 195 35.56 3.40 29.72
C ILE A 195 36.79 3.52 30.63
N ILE A 196 37.76 2.60 30.52
CA ILE A 196 39.00 2.63 31.31
C ILE A 196 39.80 3.91 31.02
N ALA A 197 39.93 4.29 29.74
CA ALA A 197 40.62 5.51 29.34
C ALA A 197 39.96 6.78 29.94
N LEU A 198 38.63 6.85 29.92
CA LEU A 198 37.88 7.97 30.51
C LEU A 198 38.14 8.11 32.02
N ILE A 199 38.13 6.98 32.76
CA ILE A 199 38.37 6.97 34.20
C ILE A 199 39.78 7.49 34.53
N ILE A 200 40.79 7.09 33.75
CA ILE A 200 42.18 7.55 33.93
C ILE A 200 42.27 9.07 33.72
N VAL A 201 41.63 9.63 32.68
CA VAL A 201 41.61 11.08 32.44
C VAL A 201 40.98 11.84 33.60
N VAL A 202 39.84 11.37 34.11
CA VAL A 202 39.16 11.98 35.26
C VAL A 202 40.05 11.96 36.51
N LEU A 203 40.75 10.85 36.78
CA LEU A 203 41.68 10.76 37.90
C LEU A 203 42.87 11.72 37.76
N ILE A 204 43.43 11.87 36.55
CA ILE A 204 44.51 12.82 36.30
C ILE A 204 44.04 14.25 36.55
N ILE A 205 42.84 14.63 36.06
CA ILE A 205 42.25 15.95 36.30
C ILE A 205 42.03 16.18 37.80
N PHE A 206 41.51 15.17 38.51
CA PHE A 206 41.27 15.25 39.95
C PHE A 206 42.57 15.44 40.75
N VAL A 207 43.63 14.70 40.40
CA VAL A 207 44.95 14.84 41.02
C VAL A 207 45.55 16.21 40.71
N ALA A 208 45.48 16.67 39.46
CA ALA A 208 45.94 18.00 39.06
C ALA A 208 45.20 19.10 39.83
N PHE A 209 43.87 18.99 39.97
CA PHE A 209 43.06 19.91 40.75
C PHE A 209 43.45 19.91 42.23
N LYS A 210 43.68 18.72 42.82
CA LYS A 210 44.17 18.59 44.21
C LYS A 210 45.56 19.19 44.39
N MET A 211 46.47 19.02 43.43
CA MET A 211 47.81 19.62 43.45
C MET A 211 47.77 21.14 43.32
N MET A 212 46.93 21.68 42.43
CA MET A 212 46.74 23.14 42.30
C MET A 212 46.15 23.74 43.59
N ARG A 213 45.24 23.03 44.26
CA ARG A 213 44.63 23.47 45.53
C ARG A 213 45.62 23.44 46.70
N LYS A 214 46.63 22.55 46.66
CA LYS A 214 47.68 22.44 47.69
C LYS A 214 48.80 23.48 47.54
N ARG A 215 48.99 24.07 46.35
CA ARG A 215 49.96 25.16 46.09
C ARG A 215 49.45 26.57 46.48
N LYS A 216 48.16 26.71 46.80
CA LYS A 216 47.52 27.99 47.22
C LYS A 216 47.33 28.11 48.75
N LYS A 217 47.97 27.24 49.53
CA LYS A 217 48.14 27.36 50.99
C LYS A 217 49.62 27.30 51.29
#